data_AF-A0AAV8HXL8-F1
#
_entry.id   AF-A0AAV8HXL8-F1
#
_cell.length_a   1.000
_cell.length_b   1.000
_cell.length_c   1.000
_cell.angle_alpha   90.00
_cell.angle_beta   90.00
_cell.angle_gamma   90.00
#
_symmetry.space_group_name_H-M   'P 1'
#
loop_
_entity.id
_entity.type
_entity.pdbx_description
1 polymer ?
#
loop_
_entity_poly.entity_id
_entity_poly.type
_entity_poly.pdbx_seq_one_letter_code
_entity_poly.pdbx_strand_id
1 'polypeptide(L)'
;MSKRGRVQLRRIEDKTSRQVRFSKRRSGLFKKAFELAVLCDAEVALLVFSAAGKLYEYSSSRFLSISFGSWEKCSCVLVPVHVLPLHGIWSSEALNKAFHSS
;
A
#
# COMPACT_ATOMS: atom_id res chain seq x y z
N MET A 1 -6.54 23.22 21.35
CA MET A 1 -5.92 22.17 20.50
C MET A 1 -4.52 21.91 21.02
N SER A 2 -4.23 20.72 21.55
CA SER A 2 -2.91 20.42 22.12
C SER A 2 -1.84 20.47 21.02
N LYS A 3 -0.84 21.34 21.19
CA LYS A 3 0.33 21.41 20.32
C LYS A 3 1.04 20.06 20.38
N ARG A 4 0.95 19.27 19.31
CA ARG A 4 1.76 18.05 19.17
C ARG A 4 3.22 18.48 19.02
N GLY A 5 4.07 18.08 19.95
CA GLY A 5 5.52 18.26 19.82
C GLY A 5 6.06 17.56 18.56
N ARG A 6 7.22 18.02 18.09
CA ARG A 6 7.93 17.39 16.97
C ARG A 6 8.22 15.92 17.32
N VAL A 7 7.79 15.00 16.46
CA VAL A 7 7.99 13.57 16.66
C VAL A 7 9.21 13.12 15.85
N GLN A 8 10.13 12.39 16.48
CA GLN A 8 11.26 11.76 15.78
C GLN A 8 10.76 10.71 14.78
N LEU A 9 11.40 10.61 13.62
CA LEU A 9 11.11 9.60 12.60
C LEU A 9 11.76 8.28 12.98
N ARG A 10 11.12 7.55 13.90
CA ARG A 10 11.48 6.20 14.30
C ARG A 10 10.23 5.36 14.54
N ARG A 11 10.40 4.05 14.68
CA ARG A 11 9.31 3.15 15.09
C ARG A 11 8.74 3.62 16.43
N ILE A 12 7.41 3.61 16.53
CA ILE A 12 6.71 3.92 17.78
C ILE A 12 6.61 2.62 18.55
N GLU A 13 7.24 2.53 19.72
CA GLU A 13 7.27 1.28 20.47
C GLU A 13 5.93 0.95 21.13
N ASP A 14 5.31 1.95 21.76
CA ASP A 14 3.99 1.80 22.37
C ASP A 14 2.93 1.39 21.34
N LYS A 15 2.33 0.21 21.55
CA LYS A 15 1.40 -0.42 20.61
C LYS A 15 0.14 0.42 20.40
N THR A 16 -0.43 0.96 21.47
CA THR A 16 -1.66 1.76 21.43
C THR A 16 -1.43 3.08 20.68
N SER A 17 -0.36 3.81 21.03
CA SER A 17 0.04 5.03 20.32
C SER A 17 0.38 4.75 18.85
N ARG A 18 1.02 3.62 18.55
CA ARG A 18 1.33 3.20 17.18
C ARG A 18 0.06 2.96 16.38
N GLN A 19 -0.93 2.27 16.92
CA GLN A 19 -2.21 2.03 16.25
C GLN A 19 -2.96 3.34 15.99
N VAL A 20 -3.09 4.21 16.99
CA VAL A 20 -3.76 5.51 16.83
C VAL A 20 -3.05 6.39 15.80
N ARG A 21 -1.71 6.46 15.86
CA ARG A 21 -0.92 7.23 14.88
C ARG A 21 -0.96 6.61 13.49
N PHE A 22 -0.93 5.28 13.37
CA PHE A 22 -1.10 4.59 12.09
C PHE A 22 -2.43 4.97 11.44
N SER A 23 -3.55 4.86 12.17
CA SER A 23 -4.86 5.24 11.66
C SER A 23 -4.90 6.70 11.21
N LYS A 24 -4.42 7.63 12.06
CA LYS A 24 -4.43 9.07 11.72
C LYS A 24 -3.50 9.41 10.55
N ARG A 25 -2.29 8.85 10.49
CA ARG A 25 -1.31 9.10 9.41
C ARG A 25 -1.74 8.46 8.11
N ARG A 26 -2.27 7.23 8.14
CA ARG A 26 -2.82 6.54 6.96
C ARG A 26 -3.96 7.35 6.34
N SER A 27 -4.93 7.78 7.14
CA SER A 27 -6.02 8.64 6.64
C SER A 27 -5.51 9.96 6.08
N GLY A 28 -4.52 10.59 6.72
CA GLY A 28 -3.89 11.81 6.20
C GLY A 28 -3.14 11.58 4.89
N LEU A 29 -2.45 10.45 4.75
CA LEU A 29 -1.73 10.08 3.53
C LEU A 29 -2.70 9.85 2.36
N PHE A 30 -3.81 9.15 2.62
CA PHE A 30 -4.84 8.89 1.60
C PHE A 30 -5.47 10.19 1.11
N LYS A 31 -5.74 11.14 2.01
CA LYS A 31 -6.23 12.47 1.62
C LYS A 31 -5.24 13.21 0.72
N LYS A 32 -3.95 13.19 1.06
CA LYS A 32 -2.92 13.82 0.22
C LYS A 32 -2.79 13.15 -1.16
N ALA A 33 -2.88 11.82 -1.22
CA ALA A 33 -2.85 11.10 -2.49
C ALA A 33 -4.05 11.45 -3.37
N PHE A 34 -5.23 11.59 -2.75
CA PHE A 34 -6.43 12.08 -3.42
C PHE A 34 -6.29 13.51 -3.92
N GLU A 35 -5.82 14.43 -3.07
CA GLU A 35 -5.54 15.81 -3.46
C GLU A 35 -4.58 15.88 -4.65
N LEU A 36 -3.49 15.10 -4.62
CA LEU A 36 -2.51 15.05 -5.71
C LEU A 36 -3.13 14.54 -7.01
N ALA A 37 -3.88 13.44 -6.94
CA ALA A 37 -4.52 12.86 -8.11
C ALA A 37 -5.48 13.86 -8.78
N VAL A 38 -6.29 14.57 -8.00
CA VAL A 38 -7.27 15.54 -8.51
C VAL A 38 -6.61 16.82 -9.00
N LEU A 39 -5.66 17.39 -8.25
CA LEU A 39 -5.07 18.70 -8.57
C LEU A 39 -4.11 18.65 -9.76
N CYS A 40 -3.45 17.51 -9.97
CA CYS A 40 -2.43 17.36 -11.00
C CYS A 40 -2.84 16.40 -12.13
N ASP A 41 -4.09 15.92 -12.13
CA ASP A 41 -4.60 14.90 -13.05
C ASP A 41 -3.65 13.68 -13.13
N ALA A 42 -3.20 13.23 -11.96
CA ALA A 42 -2.19 12.19 -11.82
C ALA A 42 -2.82 10.85 -11.44
N GLU A 43 -2.37 9.76 -12.06
CA GLU A 43 -2.69 8.42 -11.62
C GLU A 43 -1.86 8.06 -10.37
N VAL A 44 -2.54 7.71 -9.28
CA VAL A 44 -1.91 7.45 -7.97
C VAL A 44 -2.52 6.20 -7.35
N ALA A 45 -1.66 5.30 -6.90
CA ALA A 45 -2.03 4.11 -6.13
C ALA A 45 -1.19 4.00 -4.85
N LEU A 46 -1.80 3.56 -3.76
CA LEU A 46 -1.15 3.33 -2.47
C LEU A 46 -1.58 1.99 -1.89
N LEU A 47 -0.59 1.20 -1.46
CA LEU A 47 -0.77 -0.02 -0.70
C LEU A 47 -0.11 0.10 0.67
N VAL A 48 -0.85 -0.20 1.73
CA VAL A 48 -0.36 -0.12 3.10
C VAL A 48 -0.72 -1.39 3.86
N PHE A 49 0.28 -2.16 4.26
CA PHE A 49 0.11 -3.28 5.18
C PHE A 49 0.32 -2.82 6.62
N SER A 50 -0.62 -3.16 7.50
CA SER A 50 -0.41 -3.03 8.93
C SER A 50 0.46 -4.16 9.47
N ALA A 51 1.03 -3.95 10.67
CA ALA A 51 1.77 -5.01 11.37
C ALA A 51 0.91 -6.24 11.72
N ALA A 52 -0.43 -6.13 11.62
CA ALA A 52 -1.37 -7.24 11.79
C ALA A 52 -1.73 -7.94 10.47
N GLY A 53 -1.00 -7.66 9.38
CA GLY A 53 -1.24 -8.26 8.06
C GLY A 53 -2.42 -7.65 7.29
N LYS A 54 -3.23 -6.77 7.90
CA LYS A 54 -4.36 -6.13 7.21
C LYS A 54 -3.88 -5.17 6.12
N LEU A 55 -4.40 -5.37 4.90
CA LEU A 55 -4.22 -4.51 3.74
C LEU A 55 -5.15 -3.29 3.81
N TYR A 56 -4.63 -2.13 3.43
CA TYR A 56 -5.37 -0.90 3.19
C TYR A 56 -4.88 -0.30 1.88
N GLU A 57 -5.82 -0.01 0.98
CA GLU A 57 -5.50 0.49 -0.36
C GLU A 57 -6.25 1.78 -0.70
N TYR A 58 -5.64 2.55 -1.60
CA TYR A 58 -6.24 3.71 -2.25
C TYR A 58 -5.79 3.72 -3.71
N SER A 59 -6.70 4.00 -4.64
CA SER A 59 -6.42 4.18 -6.06
C SER A 59 -7.27 5.33 -6.61
N SER A 60 -6.68 6.18 -7.44
CA SER A 60 -7.43 7.22 -8.17
C SER A 60 -8.16 6.68 -9.41
N SER A 61 -7.72 5.54 -9.96
CA SER A 61 -8.35 4.89 -11.11
C SER A 61 -9.11 3.61 -10.70
N ARG A 62 -10.33 3.44 -11.22
CA ARG A 62 -11.17 2.25 -10.98
C ARG A 62 -10.61 0.97 -11.63
N PHE A 63 -9.67 1.09 -12.57
CA PHE A 63 -9.05 -0.05 -13.24
C PHE A 63 -7.91 -0.67 -12.43
N LEU A 64 -7.43 0.02 -11.40
CA LEU A 64 -6.54 -0.52 -10.38
C LEU A 64 -7.35 -1.20 -9.27
N SER A 65 -8.34 -2.03 -9.62
CA SER A 65 -8.56 -3.21 -8.78
C SER A 65 -7.23 -3.95 -8.85
N ILE A 66 -6.47 -3.99 -7.77
CA ILE A 66 -5.17 -4.65 -7.70
C ILE A 66 -5.42 -6.17 -7.72
N SER A 67 -5.98 -6.64 -8.83
CA SER A 67 -5.80 -7.98 -9.31
C SER A 67 -4.36 -8.02 -9.78
N PHE A 68 -3.55 -8.88 -9.17
CA PHE A 68 -2.13 -9.09 -9.48
C PHE A 68 -1.82 -9.30 -10.99
N GLY A 69 -2.84 -9.45 -11.85
CA GLY A 69 -2.73 -9.64 -13.30
C GLY A 69 -3.00 -8.43 -14.20
N SER A 70 -3.32 -7.23 -13.70
CA SER A 70 -3.55 -6.04 -14.56
C SER A 70 -2.44 -4.98 -14.45
N TRP A 71 -1.20 -5.43 -14.36
CA TRP A 71 -0.03 -4.54 -14.24
C TRP A 71 0.59 -4.18 -15.60
N GLU A 72 0.17 -4.83 -16.69
CA GLU A 72 0.74 -4.62 -18.04
C GLU A 72 0.26 -3.35 -18.74
N LYS A 73 -0.75 -2.64 -18.21
CA LYS A 73 -1.37 -1.49 -18.89
C LYS A 73 -1.02 -0.13 -18.32
N CYS A 74 -0.31 -0.07 -17.18
CA CYS A 74 0.06 1.20 -16.57
C CYS A 74 1.51 1.54 -16.95
N SER A 75 1.70 2.56 -17.79
CA SER A 75 3.00 2.95 -18.33
C SER A 75 3.95 3.62 -17.31
N CYS A 76 3.59 3.68 -16.02
CA CYS A 76 4.42 4.30 -15.01
C CYS A 76 4.35 3.57 -13.66
N VAL A 77 5.55 3.29 -13.14
CA VAL A 77 5.92 2.82 -11.79
C VAL A 77 6.03 1.30 -11.59
N LEU A 78 7.26 0.83 -11.77
CA LEU A 78 7.87 -0.34 -11.14
C LEU A 78 7.87 -0.21 -9.61
N VAL A 79 7.45 -1.28 -8.91
CA VAL A 79 8.27 -1.84 -7.82
C VAL A 79 8.11 -3.37 -7.75
N PRO A 80 9.04 -4.15 -8.31
CA PRO A 80 9.36 -5.47 -7.77
C PRO A 80 10.54 -5.32 -6.81
N VAL A 81 10.29 -5.35 -5.49
CA VAL A 81 11.34 -5.80 -4.55
C VAL A 81 11.39 -7.32 -4.62
N HIS A 82 11.89 -7.83 -5.74
CA HIS A 82 12.77 -9.00 -5.83
C HIS A 82 13.15 -9.18 -7.30
N VAL A 83 14.40 -8.90 -7.62
CA VAL A 83 15.04 -9.50 -8.78
C VAL A 83 15.18 -10.99 -8.47
N LEU A 84 14.38 -11.83 -9.11
CA LEU A 84 14.79 -13.19 -9.45
C LEU A 84 14.51 -13.39 -10.94
N PRO A 85 15.55 -13.36 -11.79
CA PRO A 85 15.43 -13.89 -13.13
C PRO A 85 15.41 -15.41 -12.96
N LEU A 86 14.43 -16.09 -13.54
CA LEU A 86 14.62 -17.37 -14.22
C LEU A 86 13.30 -17.71 -14.90
N HIS A 87 13.39 -17.68 -16.22
CA HIS A 87 12.52 -18.32 -17.18
C HIS A 87 11.94 -19.64 -16.65
N GLY A 88 10.61 -19.72 -16.48
CA GLY A 88 9.95 -20.99 -16.19
C GLY A 88 8.72 -20.90 -15.28
N ILE A 89 7.55 -20.88 -15.91
CA ILE A 89 6.32 -21.57 -15.49
C ILE A 89 6.01 -21.48 -13.99
N TRP A 90 5.16 -20.52 -13.60
CA TRP A 90 4.37 -20.64 -12.37
C TRP A 90 2.90 -20.87 -12.75
N SER A 91 2.52 -22.16 -12.75
CA SER A 91 1.13 -22.61 -12.70
C SER A 91 0.44 -21.95 -11.50
N SER A 92 -0.79 -21.50 -11.71
CA SER A 92 -1.67 -20.79 -10.77
C SER A 92 -1.98 -21.52 -9.45
N GLU A 93 -1.42 -22.70 -9.21
CA GLU A 93 -1.70 -23.55 -8.05
C GLU A 93 -0.92 -23.19 -6.78
N ALA A 94 0.24 -22.52 -6.90
CA ALA A 94 1.07 -22.22 -5.74
C ALA A 94 0.63 -20.97 -4.95
N LEU A 95 -0.13 -20.06 -5.59
CA LEU A 95 -0.70 -18.89 -4.90
C LEU A 95 -1.93 -19.24 -4.06
N ASN A 96 -2.70 -20.27 -4.43
CA ASN A 96 -3.93 -20.63 -3.71
C ASN A 96 -3.64 -21.31 -2.35
N LYS A 97 -2.46 -21.94 -2.20
CA LYS A 97 -2.06 -22.58 -0.93
C LYS A 97 -1.60 -21.59 0.15
N ALA A 98 -1.22 -20.37 -0.22
CA ALA A 98 -0.87 -19.34 0.76
C ALA A 98 -2.10 -18.59 1.31
N PHE A 99 -3.26 -18.69 0.65
CA PHE A 99 -4.47 -17.94 1.00
C PHE A 99 -5.53 -18.76 1.78
N HIS A 100 -5.31 -20.06 2.00
CA HIS A 100 -6.18 -20.95 2.80
C HIS A 100 -5.51 -21.44 4.10
N SER A 101 -4.68 -20.60 4.74
CA SER A 101 -4.17 -20.83 6.09
C SER A 101 -4.17 -19.55 6.94
N SER A 102 -5.29 -18.84 6.94
CA SER A 102 -5.68 -17.85 7.97
C SER A 102 -7.18 -17.64 7.97
#